data_AF-A0A9P8AH09-F1
#
_entry.id   AF-A0A9P8AH09-F1
#
_cell.length_a   1.000
_cell.length_b   1.000
_cell.length_c   1.000
_cell.angle_alpha   90.00
_cell.angle_beta   90.00
_cell.angle_gamma   90.00
#
_symmetry.space_group_name_H-M   'P 1'
#
loop_
_entity.id
_entity.type
_entity.pdbx_description
1 polymer ?
#
loop_
_entity_poly.entity_id
_entity_poly.type
_entity_poly.pdbx_seq_one_letter_code
_entity_poly.pdbx_strand_id
1 'polypeptide(L)'
;MEAHTDLLAGLLRLHEQAPFNDITVVVITTSEPPSEVVTHGVPTIYFRPYTQDEVTAILQGKQFVEEAKLSDGRAENYLEFWNQFAKMVVDLFFSYTGSDVSTLLDIALKSWPKFIAPVVEGKYPATDFLRVYRDLKDVIFTDEVLTNSAIKDFSVDNNDNDDNDIARQYQGSDLPVHSKFLLIASYLASFIDPKNDLHYFSKLKAVRGNLLRKNSKVKKLLTVAKEDIDTRLLQPNFFELERLYAIVSVIYRNESKLLNKFNDKPQFIEDLSEREIHRRETEHAMFTLSRNVDLNSQLATHF
;
A
#
# COMPACT_ATOMS: atom_id res chain seq x y z
N MET A 1 20.77 7.25 -28.05
CA MET A 1 20.30 8.17 -26.98
C MET A 1 21.39 8.17 -25.91
N GLU A 2 22.51 8.84 -26.19
CA GLU A 2 23.81 8.70 -25.47
C GLU A 2 24.27 10.01 -24.79
N ALA A 3 23.39 11.02 -24.67
CA ALA A 3 23.78 12.38 -24.25
C ALA A 3 23.80 12.60 -22.73
N HIS A 4 23.47 11.61 -21.91
CA HIS A 4 23.31 11.81 -20.46
C HIS A 4 24.59 11.61 -19.63
N THR A 5 25.57 10.86 -20.13
CA THR A 5 26.83 10.59 -19.41
C THR A 5 27.83 11.76 -19.48
N ASP A 6 27.79 12.58 -20.53
CA ASP A 6 28.75 13.68 -20.66
C ASP A 6 28.33 14.98 -19.96
N LEU A 7 27.08 15.09 -19.51
CA LEU A 7 26.58 16.32 -18.90
C LEU A 7 27.30 16.62 -17.58
N LEU A 8 27.48 15.62 -16.73
CA LEU A 8 28.11 15.81 -15.43
C LEU A 8 29.62 16.05 -15.59
N ALA A 9 30.29 15.32 -16.49
CA ALA A 9 31.69 15.57 -16.85
C ALA A 9 31.89 16.99 -17.43
N GLY A 10 30.97 17.46 -18.28
CA GLY A 10 30.98 18.81 -18.83
C GLY A 10 30.77 19.89 -17.76
N LEU A 11 29.84 19.67 -16.82
CA LEU A 11 29.62 20.58 -15.70
C LEU A 11 30.82 20.68 -14.75
N LEU A 12 31.52 19.57 -14.50
CA LEU A 12 32.74 19.58 -13.70
C LEU A 12 33.87 20.39 -14.35
N ARG A 13 33.99 20.33 -15.69
CA ARG A 13 34.99 21.10 -16.46
C ARG A 13 34.50 22.48 -16.89
N LEU A 14 33.30 22.89 -16.49
CA LEU A 14 32.73 24.18 -16.91
C LEU A 14 33.61 25.36 -16.45
N HIS A 15 34.28 25.21 -15.32
CA HIS A 15 35.25 26.19 -14.83
C HIS A 15 36.50 26.33 -15.74
N GLU A 16 36.84 25.32 -16.54
CA GLU A 16 37.95 25.34 -17.51
C GLU A 16 37.49 25.86 -18.88
N GLN A 17 36.23 25.62 -19.24
CA GLN A 17 35.65 25.97 -20.54
C GLN A 17 35.09 27.39 -20.58
N ALA A 18 34.69 27.94 -19.43
CA ALA A 18 34.11 29.27 -19.36
C ALA A 18 35.20 30.36 -19.43
N PRO A 19 34.98 31.47 -20.16
CA PRO A 19 35.90 32.61 -20.21
C PRO A 19 35.85 33.48 -18.94
N PHE A 20 35.04 33.12 -17.94
CA PHE A 20 34.85 33.86 -16.69
C PHE A 20 35.27 32.98 -15.50
N ASN A 21 36.10 33.52 -14.60
CA ASN A 21 36.71 32.76 -13.49
C ASN A 21 35.82 32.63 -12.23
N ASP A 22 34.57 33.06 -12.28
CA ASP A 22 33.70 33.23 -11.09
C ASP A 22 32.61 32.15 -10.96
N ILE A 23 32.77 30.97 -11.56
CA ILE A 23 31.75 29.91 -11.53
C ILE A 23 32.26 28.69 -10.76
N THR A 24 31.52 28.32 -9.71
CA THR A 24 31.72 27.07 -8.95
C THR A 24 30.49 26.20 -9.10
N VAL A 25 30.68 24.96 -9.57
CA VAL A 25 29.60 23.98 -9.69
C VAL A 25 29.59 23.09 -8.45
N VAL A 26 28.48 23.09 -7.71
CA VAL A 26 28.26 22.20 -6.58
C VAL A 26 27.24 21.14 -7.00
N VAL A 27 27.66 19.88 -6.95
CA VAL A 27 26.80 18.73 -7.25
C VAL A 27 26.46 18.03 -5.94
N ILE A 28 25.17 17.89 -5.64
CA ILE A 28 24.68 17.17 -4.46
C ILE A 28 24.04 15.88 -4.96
N THR A 29 24.60 14.75 -4.55
CA THR A 29 24.07 13.41 -4.87
C THR A 29 23.70 12.68 -3.58
N THR A 30 22.55 12.02 -3.59
CA THR A 30 22.10 11.17 -2.46
C THR A 30 22.61 9.74 -2.56
N SER A 31 23.05 9.31 -3.74
CA SER A 31 23.64 8.00 -4.01
C SER A 31 25.16 8.04 -3.99
N GLU A 32 25.78 6.86 -4.16
CA GLU A 32 27.21 6.73 -4.42
C GLU A 32 27.65 7.69 -5.54
N PRO A 33 28.80 8.37 -5.39
CA PRO A 33 29.25 9.33 -6.39
C PRO A 33 29.39 8.64 -7.75
N PRO A 34 28.86 9.24 -8.83
CA PRO A 34 29.02 8.66 -10.16
C PRO A 34 30.50 8.54 -10.51
N SER A 35 30.87 7.49 -11.25
CA SER A 35 32.26 7.18 -11.62
C SER A 35 32.98 8.36 -12.30
N GLU A 36 32.22 9.19 -13.01
CA GLU A 36 32.67 10.45 -13.60
C GLU A 36 33.21 11.44 -12.57
N VAL A 37 32.58 11.61 -11.40
CA VAL A 37 33.07 12.50 -10.33
C VAL A 37 34.37 11.97 -9.73
N VAL A 38 34.45 10.66 -9.54
CA VAL A 38 35.61 9.98 -8.92
C VAL A 38 36.86 10.11 -9.79
N THR A 39 36.70 9.99 -11.11
CA THR A 39 37.83 10.09 -12.06
C THR A 39 38.40 11.51 -12.20
N HIS A 40 37.60 12.54 -11.95
CA HIS A 40 38.02 13.94 -12.11
C HIS A 40 38.70 14.54 -10.86
N GLY A 41 38.82 13.80 -9.75
CA GLY A 41 39.57 14.24 -8.57
C GLY A 41 38.94 15.46 -7.86
N VAL A 42 37.63 15.64 -7.98
CA VAL A 42 36.88 16.77 -7.40
C VAL A 42 36.88 16.66 -5.86
N PRO A 43 37.06 17.77 -5.12
CA PRO A 43 36.93 17.75 -3.66
C PRO A 43 35.51 17.34 -3.26
N THR A 44 35.39 16.25 -2.51
CA THR A 44 34.10 15.71 -2.05
C THR A 44 33.92 15.95 -0.56
N ILE A 45 32.77 16.49 -0.18
CA ILE A 45 32.33 16.61 1.21
C ILE A 45 31.27 15.54 1.43
N TYR A 46 31.58 14.57 2.29
CA TYR A 46 30.65 13.49 2.60
C TYR A 46 29.80 13.82 3.84
N PHE A 47 28.50 13.95 3.63
CA PHE A 47 27.51 14.09 4.71
C PHE A 47 27.10 12.70 5.19
N ARG A 48 27.49 12.36 6.42
CA ARG A 48 27.13 11.07 7.04
C ARG A 48 25.67 11.07 7.47
N PRO A 49 25.00 9.91 7.46
CA PRO A 49 23.68 9.79 8.07
C PRO A 49 23.78 10.11 9.57
N TYR A 50 22.77 10.80 10.08
CA TYR A 50 22.69 11.15 11.50
C TYR A 50 22.55 9.91 12.38
N THR A 51 23.24 9.91 13.51
CA THR A 51 23.04 8.92 14.57
C THR A 51 21.71 9.13 15.28
N GLN A 52 21.21 8.12 16.00
CA GLN A 52 19.97 8.24 16.78
C GLN A 52 20.01 9.43 17.74
N ASP A 53 21.12 9.62 18.46
CA ASP A 53 21.29 10.73 19.40
C ASP A 53 21.26 12.09 18.69
N GLU A 54 21.91 12.22 17.53
CA GLU A 54 21.85 13.45 16.73
C GLU A 54 20.44 13.73 16.20
N VAL A 55 19.73 12.70 15.76
CA VAL A 55 18.32 12.83 15.33
C VAL A 55 17.45 13.28 16.49
N THR A 56 17.64 12.73 17.70
CA THR A 56 16.90 13.20 18.90
C THR A 56 17.18 14.68 19.18
N ALA A 57 18.44 15.12 19.11
CA ALA A 57 18.81 16.51 19.35
C ALA A 57 18.22 17.45 18.28
N ILE A 58 18.23 17.04 17.01
CA ILE A 58 17.64 17.81 15.91
C ILE A 58 16.12 17.92 16.08
N LEU A 59 15.45 16.83 16.47
CA LEU A 59 13.99 16.82 16.63
C LEU A 59 13.53 17.60 17.87
N GLN A 60 14.30 17.54 18.96
CA GLN A 60 14.10 18.38 20.15
C GLN A 60 14.27 19.87 19.82
N GLY A 61 15.23 20.21 18.95
CA GLY A 61 15.45 21.59 18.50
C GLY A 61 14.39 22.14 17.54
N LYS A 62 13.65 21.27 16.82
CA LYS A 62 12.54 21.65 15.92
C LYS A 62 11.22 21.68 16.67
N GLN A 63 11.17 22.48 17.71
CA GLN A 63 10.02 22.56 18.61
C GLN A 63 8.75 23.02 17.86
N PHE A 64 7.73 22.17 17.81
CA PHE A 64 6.36 22.54 17.40
C PHE A 64 5.57 23.02 18.61
N VAL A 65 6.07 24.07 19.25
CA VAL A 65 5.24 24.82 20.16
C VAL A 65 4.54 25.86 19.30
N GLU A 66 3.28 25.58 18.98
CA GLU A 66 2.33 26.68 18.90
C GLU A 66 2.46 27.43 20.22
N GLU A 67 3.20 28.54 20.22
CA GLU A 67 3.34 29.49 21.34
C GLU A 67 1.99 30.07 21.80
N ALA A 68 0.89 29.64 21.18
CA ALA A 68 -0.45 30.06 21.47
C ALA A 68 -1.01 29.32 22.71
N LYS A 69 -0.81 29.95 23.88
CA LYS A 69 -1.72 29.98 25.07
C LYS A 69 -1.16 29.47 26.40
N LEU A 70 0.12 29.63 26.72
CA LEU A 70 0.52 29.53 28.13
C LEU A 70 1.27 30.77 28.63
N SER A 71 0.47 31.77 28.99
CA SER A 71 0.84 32.95 29.77
C SER A 71 0.97 32.66 31.27
N ASP A 72 1.42 31.48 31.66
CA ASP A 72 1.51 31.06 33.06
C ASP A 72 2.74 30.16 33.19
N GLY A 73 3.56 30.32 34.23
CA GLY A 73 4.94 29.82 34.40
C GLY A 73 5.18 28.30 34.36
N ARG A 74 4.49 27.57 33.48
CA ARG A 74 4.57 26.13 33.22
C ARG A 74 5.41 25.80 31.99
N ALA A 75 5.94 26.81 31.28
CA ALA A 75 6.66 26.63 30.03
C ALA A 75 7.83 25.63 30.12
N GLU A 76 8.54 25.60 31.26
CA GLU A 76 9.64 24.65 31.51
C GLU A 76 9.16 23.20 31.54
N ASN A 77 8.00 22.93 32.16
CA ASN A 77 7.42 21.59 32.22
C ASN A 77 6.96 21.10 30.84
N TYR A 78 6.48 22.00 29.97
CA TYR A 78 6.08 21.65 28.61
C TYR A 78 7.27 21.40 27.68
N LEU A 79 8.38 22.13 27.88
CA LEU A 79 9.64 21.88 27.19
C LEU A 79 10.20 20.50 27.53
N GLU A 80 10.23 20.14 28.81
CA GLU A 80 10.67 18.82 29.24
C GLU A 80 9.74 17.71 28.69
N PHE A 81 8.43 17.97 28.68
CA PHE A 81 7.44 17.05 28.11
C PHE A 81 7.63 16.85 26.59
N TRP A 82 7.89 17.91 25.83
CA TRP A 82 8.24 17.82 24.41
C TRP A 82 9.54 17.03 24.22
N ASN A 83 10.57 17.29 25.02
CA ASN A 83 11.84 16.60 24.90
C ASN A 83 11.73 15.09 25.16
N GLN A 84 10.90 14.71 26.14
CA GLN A 84 10.56 13.31 26.42
C GLN A 84 9.75 12.68 25.28
N PHE A 85 8.78 13.42 24.72
CA PHE A 85 7.99 12.99 23.56
C PHE A 85 8.87 12.79 22.32
N ALA A 86 9.69 13.78 21.97
CA ALA A 86 10.61 13.76 20.85
C ALA A 86 11.56 12.57 20.93
N LYS A 87 12.15 12.33 22.11
CA LYS A 87 13.01 11.17 22.35
C LYS A 87 12.25 9.86 22.14
N MET A 88 11.05 9.75 22.68
CA MET A 88 10.21 8.55 22.55
C MET A 88 9.80 8.28 21.10
N VAL A 89 9.42 9.29 20.32
CA VAL A 89 9.10 9.15 18.89
C VAL A 89 10.32 8.62 18.14
N VAL A 90 11.51 9.16 18.38
CA VAL A 90 12.73 8.65 17.76
C VAL A 90 13.01 7.22 18.20
N ASP A 91 12.95 6.90 19.50
CA ASP A 91 13.21 5.55 20.01
C ASP A 91 12.27 4.49 19.41
N LEU A 92 11.00 4.84 19.15
CA LEU A 92 10.03 3.94 18.53
C LEU A 92 10.25 3.80 17.02
N PHE A 93 10.47 4.89 16.31
CA PHE A 93 10.43 4.91 14.84
C PHE A 93 11.80 4.87 14.17
N PHE A 94 12.91 5.05 14.89
CA PHE A 94 14.25 5.01 14.32
C PHE A 94 14.57 3.66 13.66
N SER A 95 14.01 2.56 14.18
CA SER A 95 14.16 1.23 13.55
C SER A 95 13.50 1.11 12.18
N TYR A 96 12.46 1.90 11.90
CA TYR A 96 11.69 1.88 10.65
C TYR A 96 12.12 2.98 9.68
N THR A 97 12.35 4.19 10.21
CA THR A 97 12.63 5.40 9.45
C THR A 97 14.14 5.62 9.25
N GLY A 98 14.97 4.95 10.06
CA GLY A 98 16.41 5.19 10.07
C GLY A 98 16.74 6.63 10.41
N SER A 99 17.64 7.23 9.64
CA SER A 99 18.14 8.59 9.82
C SER A 99 17.32 9.68 9.09
N ASP A 100 16.14 9.35 8.56
CA ASP A 100 15.29 10.32 7.87
C ASP A 100 14.56 11.24 8.85
N VAL A 101 15.11 12.43 9.05
CA VAL A 101 14.56 13.42 10.00
C VAL A 101 13.21 13.97 9.54
N SER A 102 12.99 14.13 8.23
CA SER A 102 11.76 14.75 7.70
C SER A 102 10.52 13.90 7.96
N THR A 103 10.63 12.59 7.77
CA THR A 103 9.54 11.63 8.02
C THR A 103 9.26 11.49 9.52
N LEU A 104 10.29 11.44 10.36
CA LEU A 104 10.14 11.48 11.82
C LEU A 104 9.44 12.76 12.29
N LEU A 105 9.76 13.89 11.66
CA LEU A 105 9.13 15.17 11.92
C LEU A 105 7.65 15.17 11.50
N ASP A 106 7.31 14.62 10.34
CA ASP A 106 5.92 14.49 9.89
C ASP A 106 5.11 13.58 10.83
N ILE A 107 5.71 12.48 11.31
CA ILE A 107 5.11 11.59 12.31
C ILE A 107 4.88 12.34 13.62
N ALA A 108 5.89 13.08 14.10
CA ALA A 108 5.79 13.88 15.31
C ALA A 108 4.69 14.94 15.18
N LEU A 109 4.58 15.62 14.04
CA LEU A 109 3.53 16.60 13.76
C LEU A 109 2.13 16.00 13.75
N LYS A 110 1.95 14.81 13.19
CA LYS A 110 0.65 14.12 13.15
C LYS A 110 0.23 13.58 14.52
N SER A 111 1.20 13.11 15.31
CA SER A 111 0.95 12.46 16.61
C SER A 111 0.87 13.47 17.76
N TRP A 112 1.58 14.59 17.69
CA TRP A 112 1.66 15.58 18.77
C TRP A 112 0.32 16.16 19.20
N PRO A 113 -0.59 16.59 18.30
CA PRO A 113 -1.90 17.13 18.71
C PRO A 113 -2.74 16.13 19.50
N LYS A 114 -2.68 14.85 19.11
CA LYS A 114 -3.38 13.76 19.81
C LYS A 114 -2.75 13.48 21.17
N PHE A 115 -1.42 13.62 21.28
CA PHE A 115 -0.67 13.39 22.50
C PHE A 115 -0.87 14.50 23.54
N ILE A 116 -0.96 15.77 23.10
CA ILE A 116 -1.09 16.93 23.99
C ILE A 116 -2.54 17.21 24.42
N ALA A 117 -3.55 16.77 23.65
CA ALA A 117 -4.96 16.97 23.96
C ALA A 117 -5.36 16.65 25.42
N PRO A 118 -5.04 15.48 26.00
CA PRO A 118 -5.43 15.18 27.39
C PRO A 118 -4.68 16.01 28.45
N VAL A 119 -3.52 16.57 28.11
CA VAL A 119 -2.76 17.47 28.99
C VAL A 119 -3.39 18.87 28.98
N VAL A 120 -3.86 19.34 27.81
CA VAL A 120 -4.57 20.62 27.67
C VAL A 120 -5.97 20.55 28.30
N GLU A 121 -6.65 19.41 28.21
CA GLU A 121 -7.93 19.15 28.88
C GLU A 121 -7.80 19.04 30.42
N GLY A 122 -6.58 18.98 30.96
CA GLY A 122 -6.33 18.92 32.40
C GLY A 122 -6.59 17.55 33.04
N LYS A 123 -6.66 16.46 32.24
CA LYS A 123 -6.82 15.08 32.75
C LYS A 123 -5.55 14.58 33.43
N TYR A 124 -4.38 15.03 32.98
CA TYR A 124 -3.08 14.66 33.51
C TYR A 124 -2.18 15.88 33.69
N PRO A 125 -1.37 15.96 34.76
CA PRO A 125 -0.34 16.99 34.89
C PRO A 125 0.77 16.74 33.85
N ALA A 126 1.42 17.82 33.37
CA ALA A 126 2.52 17.75 32.40
C ALA A 126 3.75 16.95 32.89
N THR A 127 3.77 16.57 34.18
CA THR A 127 4.83 15.77 34.81
C THR A 127 4.63 14.25 34.61
N ASP A 128 3.40 13.79 34.36
CA ASP A 128 3.05 12.36 34.30
C ASP A 128 3.12 11.79 32.87
N PHE A 129 4.27 11.93 32.20
CA PHE A 129 4.48 11.47 30.82
C PHE A 129 4.17 9.98 30.60
N LEU A 130 4.61 9.11 31.53
CA LEU A 130 4.45 7.66 31.40
C LEU A 130 2.99 7.21 31.40
N ARG A 131 2.12 7.95 32.11
CA ARG A 131 0.69 7.62 32.22
C ARG A 131 -0.04 8.00 30.94
N VAL A 132 0.26 9.19 30.41
CA VAL A 132 -0.22 9.66 29.09
C VAL A 132 0.22 8.68 27.99
N TYR A 133 1.49 8.28 27.99
CA TYR A 133 2.02 7.33 27.03
C TYR A 133 1.31 5.98 27.07
N ARG A 134 1.15 5.38 28.26
CA ARG A 134 0.52 4.05 28.39
C ARG A 134 -0.91 4.02 27.84
N ASP A 135 -1.66 5.09 28.06
CA ASP A 135 -3.07 5.16 27.67
C ASP A 135 -3.24 5.52 26.19
N LEU A 136 -2.27 6.24 25.58
CA LEU A 136 -2.35 6.70 24.19
C LEU A 136 -1.51 5.89 23.19
N LYS A 137 -0.60 5.02 23.64
CA LYS A 137 0.33 4.29 22.77
C LYS A 137 -0.39 3.52 21.65
N ASP A 138 -1.51 2.87 21.98
CA ASP A 138 -2.23 1.98 21.07
C ASP A 138 -3.11 2.77 20.09
N VAL A 139 -3.39 4.05 20.39
CA VAL A 139 -4.22 4.94 19.57
C VAL A 139 -3.38 5.84 18.66
N ILE A 140 -2.18 6.21 19.10
CA ILE A 140 -1.32 7.17 18.40
C ILE A 140 -0.31 6.47 17.49
N PHE A 141 0.19 5.29 17.86
CA PHE A 141 1.27 4.61 17.13
C PHE A 141 0.77 3.41 16.32
N THR A 142 -0.46 3.48 15.80
CA THR A 142 -0.93 2.51 14.81
C THR A 142 -0.15 2.65 13.50
N ASP A 143 0.05 1.54 12.78
CA ASP A 143 0.80 1.47 11.50
C ASP A 143 0.32 2.50 10.46
N GLU A 144 -0.92 2.98 10.58
CA GLU A 144 -1.51 4.04 9.76
C GLU A 144 -0.71 5.36 9.79
N VAL A 145 0.02 5.64 10.87
CA VAL A 145 0.85 6.85 10.99
C VAL A 145 2.12 6.77 10.14
N LEU A 146 2.64 5.55 9.91
CA LEU A 146 3.82 5.29 9.09
C LEU A 146 3.48 5.19 7.61
N THR A 147 2.31 4.69 7.27
CA THR A 147 1.87 4.64 5.89
C THR A 147 1.55 6.06 5.43
N ASN A 148 2.46 6.60 4.62
CA ASN A 148 2.23 7.79 3.81
C ASN A 148 0.76 7.94 3.43
N SER A 149 0.18 9.05 3.86
CA SER A 149 -1.11 9.58 3.41
C SER A 149 -1.03 9.95 1.92
N ALA A 150 -0.82 8.95 1.06
CA ALA A 150 -0.89 9.04 -0.40
C ALA A 150 -2.18 8.39 -0.92
N ILE A 151 -2.93 7.70 -0.06
CA ILE A 151 -4.36 7.56 -0.25
C ILE A 151 -4.95 8.70 0.57
N LYS A 152 -5.16 9.87 -0.06
CA LYS A 152 -6.19 10.77 0.45
C LYS A 152 -7.43 9.91 0.51
N ASP A 153 -7.96 9.70 1.71
CA ASP A 153 -9.35 9.31 1.84
C ASP A 153 -10.13 10.29 0.94
N PHE A 154 -10.65 9.79 -0.17
CA PHE A 154 -11.79 10.44 -0.81
C PHE A 154 -12.98 10.17 0.12
N SER A 155 -12.90 10.64 1.37
CA SER A 155 -14.09 10.87 2.18
C SER A 155 -14.80 12.00 1.48
N VAL A 156 -15.76 11.64 0.63
CA VAL A 156 -16.86 12.53 0.31
C VAL A 156 -17.38 13.01 1.65
N ASP A 157 -17.35 14.32 1.83
CA ASP A 157 -17.70 15.06 3.03
C ASP A 157 -19.18 14.81 3.38
N ASN A 158 -19.46 13.64 3.95
CA ASN A 158 -20.75 13.29 4.49
C ASN A 158 -20.61 13.42 6.00
N ASN A 159 -20.98 14.61 6.49
CA ASN A 159 -21.34 14.82 7.88
C ASN A 159 -22.46 13.86 8.24
N ASP A 160 -22.14 12.66 8.73
CA ASP A 160 -23.03 11.88 9.56
C ASP A 160 -22.20 11.01 10.51
N ASN A 161 -22.55 11.14 11.78
CA ASN A 161 -21.94 10.43 12.89
C ASN A 161 -22.28 8.93 12.82
N ASP A 162 -21.38 8.13 13.41
CA ASP A 162 -21.43 6.68 13.64
C ASP A 162 -20.99 5.76 12.49
N ASP A 163 -20.16 4.76 12.86
CA ASP A 163 -19.65 3.61 12.08
C ASP A 163 -18.32 3.76 11.29
N ASN A 164 -17.24 4.07 12.00
CA ASN A 164 -15.85 4.03 11.50
C ASN A 164 -15.29 2.63 11.14
N ASP A 165 -16.01 1.53 11.40
CA ASP A 165 -15.55 0.18 11.06
C ASP A 165 -15.93 -0.28 9.65
N ILE A 166 -16.92 0.37 9.02
CA ILE A 166 -17.41 -0.04 7.69
C ILE A 166 -16.62 0.68 6.58
N ALA A 167 -16.11 1.89 6.83
CA ALA A 167 -15.37 2.70 5.85
C ALA A 167 -14.04 2.07 5.40
N ARG A 168 -13.35 1.32 6.28
CA ARG A 168 -12.12 0.58 5.90
C ARG A 168 -12.38 -0.56 4.91
N GLN A 169 -13.61 -1.04 4.81
CA GLN A 169 -13.99 -2.14 3.90
C GLN A 169 -14.32 -1.65 2.48
N TYR A 170 -14.56 -0.34 2.29
CA TYR A 170 -15.03 0.22 1.02
C TYR A 170 -13.92 0.73 0.10
N GLN A 171 -12.67 0.89 0.55
CA GLN A 171 -11.57 1.42 -0.29
C GLN A 171 -11.16 0.50 -1.45
N GLY A 172 -11.58 -0.78 -1.45
CA GLY A 172 -11.36 -1.70 -2.57
C GLY A 172 -12.59 -1.92 -3.48
N SER A 173 -13.67 -1.16 -3.32
CA SER A 173 -15.00 -1.66 -3.72
C SER A 173 -15.77 -0.86 -4.76
N ASP A 174 -15.27 0.25 -5.28
CA ASP A 174 -15.95 1.03 -6.33
C ASP A 174 -15.69 0.48 -7.75
N LEU A 175 -15.54 -0.84 -7.86
CA LEU A 175 -15.32 -1.53 -9.12
C LEU A 175 -16.63 -2.21 -9.57
N PRO A 176 -17.03 -2.14 -10.86
CA PRO A 176 -18.19 -2.88 -11.36
C PRO A 176 -18.08 -4.38 -11.08
N VAL A 177 -19.23 -5.05 -10.88
CA VAL A 177 -19.28 -6.48 -10.49
C VAL A 177 -18.48 -7.37 -11.47
N HIS A 178 -18.66 -7.16 -12.77
CA HIS A 178 -17.93 -7.92 -13.80
C HIS A 178 -16.42 -7.68 -13.76
N SER A 179 -16.00 -6.45 -13.48
CA SER A 179 -14.58 -6.09 -13.32
C SER A 179 -13.96 -6.73 -12.07
N LYS A 180 -14.71 -6.90 -10.96
CA LYS A 180 -14.24 -7.68 -9.80
C LYS A 180 -13.97 -9.13 -10.16
N PHE A 181 -14.88 -9.76 -10.90
CA PHE A 181 -14.68 -11.12 -11.39
C PHE A 181 -13.51 -11.25 -12.36
N LEU A 182 -13.31 -10.22 -13.18
CA LEU A 182 -12.19 -10.17 -14.11
C LEU A 182 -10.85 -10.08 -13.38
N LEU A 183 -10.75 -9.24 -12.35
CA LEU A 183 -9.56 -9.10 -11.51
C LEU A 183 -9.25 -10.39 -10.73
N ILE A 184 -10.27 -11.04 -10.19
CA ILE A 184 -10.10 -12.33 -9.51
C ILE A 184 -9.63 -13.40 -10.49
N ALA A 185 -10.21 -13.45 -11.69
CA ALA A 185 -9.83 -14.41 -12.71
C ALA A 185 -8.42 -14.15 -13.27
N SER A 186 -8.01 -12.89 -13.45
CA SER A 186 -6.66 -12.53 -13.91
C SER A 186 -5.61 -12.88 -12.87
N TYR A 187 -5.91 -12.70 -11.58
CA TYR A 187 -5.08 -13.19 -10.48
C TYR A 187 -4.94 -14.71 -10.53
N LEU A 188 -6.05 -15.45 -10.62
CA LEU A 188 -6.02 -16.92 -10.68
C LEU A 188 -5.28 -17.44 -11.93
N ALA A 189 -5.47 -16.80 -13.08
CA ALA A 189 -4.75 -17.15 -14.30
C ALA A 189 -3.23 -16.89 -14.15
N SER A 190 -2.83 -15.82 -13.47
CA SER A 190 -1.41 -15.47 -13.31
C SER A 190 -0.64 -16.41 -12.37
N PHE A 191 -1.30 -16.90 -11.30
CA PHE A 191 -0.63 -17.67 -10.24
C PHE A 191 -0.83 -19.18 -10.32
N ILE A 192 -1.85 -19.66 -11.04
CA ILE A 192 -2.09 -21.10 -11.26
C ILE A 192 -1.42 -21.52 -12.57
N ASP A 193 -0.69 -22.64 -12.56
CA ASP A 193 -0.15 -23.24 -13.79
C ASP A 193 -1.32 -23.73 -14.68
N PRO A 194 -1.34 -23.41 -16.00
CA PRO A 194 -2.39 -23.87 -16.91
C PRO A 194 -2.63 -25.38 -16.89
N LYS A 195 -1.64 -26.20 -16.53
CA LYS A 195 -1.80 -27.66 -16.37
C LYS A 195 -2.80 -28.04 -15.27
N ASN A 196 -2.92 -27.20 -14.25
CA ASN A 196 -3.78 -27.44 -13.10
C ASN A 196 -5.18 -26.84 -13.26
N ASP A 197 -5.45 -26.08 -14.33
CA ASP A 197 -6.75 -25.47 -14.57
C ASP A 197 -7.88 -26.51 -14.62
N LEU A 198 -7.62 -27.66 -15.23
CA LEU A 198 -8.59 -28.76 -15.29
C LEU A 198 -8.90 -29.33 -13.89
N HIS A 199 -7.97 -29.27 -12.96
CA HIS A 199 -8.18 -29.75 -11.60
C HIS A 199 -9.05 -28.77 -10.79
N TYR A 200 -8.74 -27.47 -10.88
CA TYR A 200 -9.41 -26.41 -10.14
C TYR A 200 -10.77 -26.03 -10.73
N PHE A 201 -10.87 -25.87 -12.05
CA PHE A 201 -12.03 -25.28 -12.72
C PHE A 201 -12.97 -26.29 -13.40
N SER A 202 -12.65 -27.60 -13.40
CA SER A 202 -13.56 -28.62 -13.95
C SER A 202 -14.71 -28.95 -13.01
N LYS A 203 -15.93 -29.03 -13.58
CA LYS A 203 -17.15 -29.46 -12.88
C LYS A 203 -17.33 -30.98 -12.84
N LEU A 204 -16.54 -31.73 -13.62
CA LEU A 204 -16.71 -33.17 -13.77
C LEU A 204 -16.03 -33.92 -12.62
N LYS A 205 -16.82 -34.43 -11.67
CA LYS A 205 -16.34 -35.30 -10.56
C LYS A 205 -15.54 -36.52 -11.05
N ALA A 206 -15.83 -37.03 -12.26
CA ALA A 206 -15.14 -38.18 -12.85
C ALA A 206 -13.68 -37.90 -13.28
N VAL A 207 -13.34 -36.66 -13.66
CA VAL A 207 -11.98 -36.29 -14.09
C VAL A 207 -11.04 -36.14 -12.89
N ARG A 208 -11.55 -35.66 -11.75
CA ARG A 208 -10.79 -35.56 -10.50
C ARG A 208 -10.29 -36.92 -10.03
N GLY A 209 -11.11 -37.96 -10.09
CA GLY A 209 -10.73 -39.32 -9.66
C GLY A 209 -9.66 -39.99 -10.53
N ASN A 210 -9.59 -39.67 -11.83
CA ASN A 210 -8.68 -40.31 -12.78
C ASN A 210 -7.29 -39.64 -12.87
N LEU A 211 -7.20 -38.32 -12.63
CA LEU A 211 -5.91 -37.61 -12.58
C LEU A 211 -5.13 -37.89 -11.29
N LEU A 212 -5.82 -37.95 -10.14
CA LEU A 212 -5.23 -38.24 -8.83
C LEU A 212 -4.55 -39.63 -8.78
N ARG A 213 -5.05 -40.59 -9.55
CA ARG A 213 -4.51 -41.96 -9.60
C ARG A 213 -3.23 -42.10 -10.45
N LYS A 214 -2.97 -41.17 -11.38
CA LYS A 214 -1.83 -41.28 -12.31
C LYS A 214 -0.55 -40.60 -11.80
N ASN A 215 -0.67 -39.63 -10.88
CA ASN A 215 0.47 -38.87 -10.34
C ASN A 215 0.95 -39.32 -8.95
N SER A 216 0.32 -40.34 -8.34
CA SER A 216 0.65 -40.79 -6.97
C SER A 216 1.91 -41.66 -6.87
N LYS A 217 2.55 -42.03 -7.98
CA LYS A 217 3.76 -42.86 -7.96
C LYS A 217 4.78 -42.23 -8.89
N VAL A 218 5.96 -41.97 -8.37
CA VAL A 218 7.19 -41.51 -9.05
C VAL A 218 7.49 -40.02 -8.80
N LYS A 219 8.51 -39.82 -7.94
CA LYS A 219 9.30 -38.61 -7.65
C LYS A 219 8.88 -37.75 -6.46
N LYS A 220 9.17 -38.24 -5.26
CA LYS A 220 9.69 -37.38 -4.18
C LYS A 220 10.89 -38.08 -3.58
N LEU A 221 12.09 -37.55 -3.83
CA LEU A 221 13.18 -37.85 -2.90
C LEU A 221 14.32 -36.83 -2.80
N LEU A 222 14.67 -35.95 -3.76
CA LEU A 222 15.96 -35.22 -3.59
C LEU A 222 16.07 -33.76 -4.07
N THR A 223 14.97 -33.07 -4.41
CA THR A 223 15.04 -31.63 -4.76
C THR A 223 13.76 -30.95 -4.30
N VAL A 224 13.87 -29.77 -3.66
CA VAL A 224 12.73 -28.86 -3.45
C VAL A 224 12.00 -28.77 -4.79
N ALA A 225 10.78 -29.31 -4.84
CA ALA A 225 10.06 -29.33 -6.10
C ALA A 225 9.64 -27.89 -6.40
N LYS A 226 9.50 -27.56 -7.69
CA LYS A 226 8.94 -26.26 -8.12
C LYS A 226 7.57 -25.96 -7.49
N GLU A 227 6.90 -27.00 -6.98
CA GLU A 227 5.63 -27.00 -6.27
C GLU A 227 5.71 -26.49 -4.82
N ASP A 228 6.91 -26.48 -4.21
CA ASP A 228 7.12 -26.06 -2.82
C ASP A 228 7.40 -24.54 -2.69
N ILE A 229 7.58 -23.83 -3.81
CA ILE A 229 7.76 -22.37 -3.84
C ILE A 229 6.39 -21.72 -3.96
N ASP A 230 6.06 -20.80 -3.05
CA ASP A 230 4.83 -20.03 -3.14
C ASP A 230 4.88 -19.12 -4.38
N THR A 231 4.01 -19.42 -5.36
CA THR A 231 3.93 -18.65 -6.61
C THR A 231 3.49 -17.22 -6.39
N ARG A 232 2.88 -16.90 -5.24
CA ARG A 232 2.47 -15.54 -4.86
C ARG A 232 3.64 -14.62 -4.53
N LEU A 233 4.79 -15.20 -4.16
CA LEU A 233 6.03 -14.46 -3.93
C LEU A 233 6.79 -14.21 -5.24
N LEU A 234 6.39 -14.87 -6.33
CA LEU A 234 6.94 -14.69 -7.65
C LEU A 234 6.17 -13.61 -8.42
N GLN A 235 6.82 -13.07 -9.46
CA GLN A 235 6.14 -12.18 -10.39
C GLN A 235 4.97 -12.88 -11.08
N PRO A 236 3.86 -12.15 -11.34
CA PRO A 236 2.69 -12.73 -12.00
C PRO A 236 3.08 -13.24 -13.39
N ASN A 237 2.61 -14.44 -13.74
CA ASN A 237 2.89 -15.04 -15.03
C ASN A 237 1.97 -14.48 -16.12
N PHE A 238 2.46 -14.45 -17.36
CA PHE A 238 1.65 -14.11 -18.52
C PHE A 238 0.60 -15.21 -18.78
N PHE A 239 -0.57 -14.82 -19.26
CA PHE A 239 -1.66 -15.74 -19.61
C PHE A 239 -2.38 -15.28 -20.87
N GLU A 240 -2.97 -16.22 -21.59
CA GLU A 240 -3.75 -15.95 -22.79
C GLU A 240 -5.16 -15.46 -22.43
N LEU A 241 -5.73 -14.59 -23.26
CA LEU A 241 -7.08 -14.04 -23.05
C LEU A 241 -8.15 -15.15 -23.06
N GLU A 242 -7.98 -16.18 -23.88
CA GLU A 242 -8.91 -17.31 -23.93
C GLU A 242 -8.99 -18.05 -22.60
N ARG A 243 -7.83 -18.22 -21.94
CA ARG A 243 -7.71 -18.84 -20.63
C ARG A 243 -8.38 -17.97 -19.56
N LEU A 244 -8.18 -16.65 -19.59
CA LEU A 244 -8.88 -15.72 -18.70
C LEU A 244 -10.40 -15.85 -18.86
N TYR A 245 -10.89 -15.83 -20.10
CA TYR A 245 -12.32 -15.95 -20.39
C TYR A 245 -12.93 -17.26 -19.91
N ALA A 246 -12.21 -18.37 -20.09
CA ALA A 246 -12.62 -19.67 -19.56
C ALA A 246 -12.77 -19.63 -18.03
N ILE A 247 -11.77 -19.08 -17.33
CA ILE A 247 -11.78 -18.98 -15.86
C ILE A 247 -12.89 -18.05 -15.36
N VAL A 248 -13.05 -16.86 -15.96
CA VAL A 248 -14.14 -15.90 -15.64
C VAL A 248 -15.51 -16.58 -15.79
N SER A 249 -15.72 -17.30 -16.89
CA SER A 249 -17.01 -17.96 -17.15
C SER A 249 -17.35 -19.02 -16.09
N VAL A 250 -16.35 -19.74 -15.59
CA VAL A 250 -16.53 -20.77 -14.55
C VAL A 250 -16.85 -20.12 -13.21
N ILE A 251 -16.10 -19.08 -12.83
CA ILE A 251 -16.25 -18.39 -11.55
C ILE A 251 -17.58 -17.63 -11.50
N TYR A 252 -17.87 -16.84 -12.53
CA TYR A 252 -19.12 -16.07 -12.63
C TYR A 252 -20.35 -16.98 -12.54
N ARG A 253 -20.34 -18.12 -13.26
CA ARG A 253 -21.46 -19.07 -13.24
C ARG A 253 -21.66 -19.75 -11.87
N ASN A 254 -20.61 -19.89 -11.08
CA ASN A 254 -20.70 -20.52 -9.75
C ASN A 254 -21.16 -19.51 -8.69
N GLU A 255 -20.62 -18.29 -8.72
CA GLU A 255 -20.77 -17.31 -7.63
C GLU A 255 -21.87 -16.26 -7.85
N SER A 256 -22.33 -16.04 -9.09
CA SER A 256 -23.43 -15.08 -9.38
C SER A 256 -24.71 -15.38 -8.60
N LYS A 257 -24.97 -16.66 -8.29
CA LYS A 257 -26.12 -17.08 -7.49
C LYS A 257 -25.99 -16.76 -6.00
N LEU A 258 -24.76 -16.69 -5.48
CA LEU A 258 -24.49 -16.44 -4.06
C LEU A 258 -24.40 -14.94 -3.79
N LEU A 259 -23.80 -14.17 -4.68
CA LEU A 259 -23.71 -12.70 -4.53
C LEU A 259 -25.08 -12.01 -4.63
N ASN A 260 -25.99 -12.52 -5.47
CA ASN A 260 -27.36 -12.01 -5.53
C ASN A 260 -28.17 -12.28 -4.24
N LYS A 261 -27.75 -13.22 -3.39
CA LYS A 261 -28.38 -13.43 -2.07
C LYS A 261 -27.90 -12.49 -0.99
N PHE A 262 -26.67 -11.96 -1.09
CA PHE A 262 -26.10 -11.05 -0.09
C PHE A 262 -26.60 -9.60 -0.23
N ASN A 263 -27.05 -9.21 -1.42
CA ASN A 263 -27.71 -7.91 -1.63
C ASN A 263 -29.18 -7.90 -1.18
N ASP A 264 -29.79 -9.07 -0.99
CA ASP A 264 -31.14 -9.19 -0.48
C ASP A 264 -31.12 -9.20 1.06
N LYS A 265 -30.97 -8.01 1.67
CA LYS A 265 -31.75 -7.73 2.88
C LYS A 265 -33.22 -8.00 2.51
N PRO A 266 -34.03 -8.64 3.40
CA PRO A 266 -35.37 -9.10 3.04
C PRO A 266 -36.30 -7.91 2.86
N GLN A 267 -36.29 -7.31 1.68
CA GLN A 267 -37.39 -6.49 1.20
C GLN A 267 -38.38 -7.46 0.57
N PHE A 268 -39.48 -7.66 1.27
CA PHE A 268 -40.77 -8.15 0.84
C PHE A 268 -40.80 -8.81 -0.55
N ILE A 269 -41.00 -10.12 -0.52
CA ILE A 269 -41.48 -10.93 -1.64
C ILE A 269 -42.85 -10.37 -2.05
N GLU A 270 -42.87 -9.46 -3.02
CA GLU A 270 -44.05 -9.17 -3.84
C GLU A 270 -43.63 -9.14 -5.31
N ASP A 271 -44.01 -10.21 -6.01
CA ASP A 271 -44.24 -10.31 -7.45
C ASP A 271 -43.13 -9.81 -8.41
N LEU A 272 -41.98 -10.50 -8.41
CA LEU A 272 -41.24 -10.67 -9.67
C LEU A 272 -41.97 -11.71 -10.52
N SER A 273 -42.64 -11.25 -11.57
CA SER A 273 -43.34 -12.08 -12.56
C SER A 273 -42.50 -13.31 -12.95
N GLU A 274 -43.13 -14.49 -13.02
CA GLU A 274 -42.51 -15.74 -13.50
C GLU A 274 -41.76 -15.54 -14.82
N ARG A 275 -42.18 -14.56 -15.62
CA ARG A 275 -41.54 -14.15 -16.87
C ARG A 275 -40.17 -13.49 -16.67
N GLU A 276 -39.97 -12.71 -15.61
CA GLU A 276 -38.70 -12.08 -15.26
C GLU A 276 -37.71 -13.10 -14.67
N ILE A 277 -38.23 -14.08 -13.92
CA ILE A 277 -37.44 -15.20 -13.40
C ILE A 277 -37.01 -16.10 -14.56
N HIS A 278 -37.94 -16.49 -15.44
CA HIS A 278 -37.65 -17.26 -16.63
C HIS A 278 -36.73 -16.50 -17.60
N ARG A 279 -36.89 -15.19 -17.74
CA ARG A 279 -35.98 -14.35 -18.54
C ARG A 279 -34.57 -14.35 -17.96
N ARG A 280 -34.41 -14.16 -16.65
CA ARG A 280 -33.09 -14.24 -15.99
C ARG A 280 -32.49 -15.64 -16.04
N GLU A 281 -33.30 -16.70 -15.94
CA GLU A 281 -32.85 -18.08 -16.11
C GLU A 281 -32.44 -18.36 -17.56
N THR A 282 -33.15 -17.80 -18.54
CA THR A 282 -32.75 -17.87 -19.96
C THR A 282 -31.51 -17.04 -20.23
N GLU A 283 -31.35 -15.85 -19.65
CA GLU A 283 -30.13 -15.03 -19.73
C GLU A 283 -28.94 -15.79 -19.11
N HIS A 284 -29.13 -16.42 -17.95
CA HIS A 284 -28.14 -17.26 -17.28
C HIS A 284 -27.81 -18.56 -18.05
N ALA A 285 -28.79 -19.14 -18.76
CA ALA A 285 -28.59 -20.32 -19.61
C ALA A 285 -28.00 -19.97 -20.99
N MET A 286 -28.31 -18.79 -21.53
CA MET A 286 -27.80 -18.26 -22.79
C MET A 286 -26.50 -17.47 -22.64
N PHE A 287 -26.00 -17.24 -21.41
CA PHE A 287 -24.74 -16.54 -21.18
C PHE A 287 -23.56 -17.39 -21.68
N THR A 288 -23.36 -17.34 -22.99
CA THR A 288 -22.11 -17.64 -23.66
C THR A 288 -21.45 -16.31 -23.90
N LEU A 289 -20.19 -16.20 -23.51
CA LEU A 289 -19.43 -14.95 -23.45
C LEU A 289 -19.16 -14.29 -24.82
N SER A 290 -19.77 -14.81 -25.89
CA SER A 290 -19.39 -14.55 -27.28
C SER A 290 -19.74 -13.13 -27.77
N ARG A 291 -20.45 -12.31 -26.98
CA ARG A 291 -20.79 -10.95 -27.43
C ARG A 291 -21.16 -9.93 -26.34
N ASN A 292 -20.49 -9.94 -25.18
CA ASN A 292 -20.65 -8.83 -24.23
C ASN A 292 -19.65 -7.71 -24.54
N VAL A 293 -20.12 -6.67 -25.24
CA VAL A 293 -19.36 -5.43 -25.52
C VAL A 293 -18.84 -4.80 -24.22
N ASP A 294 -19.61 -4.93 -23.14
CA ASP A 294 -19.25 -4.46 -21.80
C ASP A 294 -18.04 -5.18 -21.20
N LEU A 295 -17.86 -6.49 -21.45
CA LEU A 295 -16.67 -7.22 -20.97
C LEU A 295 -15.40 -6.80 -21.71
N ASN A 296 -15.50 -6.64 -23.03
CA ASN A 296 -14.37 -6.13 -23.83
C ASN A 296 -14.02 -4.68 -23.44
N SER A 297 -15.04 -3.85 -23.18
CA SER A 297 -14.83 -2.49 -22.70
C SER A 297 -14.15 -2.47 -21.33
N GLN A 298 -14.59 -3.32 -20.39
CA GLN A 298 -14.00 -3.41 -19.07
C GLN A 298 -12.58 -4.00 -19.11
N LEU A 299 -12.29 -4.95 -20.01
CA LEU A 299 -10.93 -5.41 -20.24
C LEU A 299 -10.02 -4.27 -20.69
N ALA A 300 -10.47 -3.47 -21.66
CA ALA A 300 -9.71 -2.35 -22.20
C ALA A 300 -9.50 -1.19 -21.20
N THR A 301 -10.31 -1.10 -20.13
CA THR A 301 -10.10 -0.10 -19.07
C THR A 301 -9.09 -0.53 -18.01
N HIS A 302 -8.84 -1.84 -17.87
CA HIS A 302 -7.98 -2.40 -16.82
C HIS A 302 -6.61 -2.86 -17.31
N PHE A 303 -6.46 -3.08 -18.61
CA PHE A 303 -5.19 -3.41 -19.29
C PHE A 303 -4.80 -2.28 -20.23
#